data_AF-A0A6B1FBU4-F1
#
_entry.id   AF-A0A6B1FBU4-F1
#
_cell.length_a   1.000
_cell.length_b   1.000
_cell.length_c   1.000
_cell.angle_alpha   90.00
_cell.angle_beta   90.00
_cell.angle_gamma   90.00
#
_symmetry.space_group_name_H-M   'P 1'
#
loop_
_entity.id
_entity.type
_entity.pdbx_description
1 polymer ?
#
loop_
_entity_poly.entity_id
_entity_poly.type
_entity_poly.pdbx_seq_one_letter_code
_entity_poly.pdbx_strand_id
1 'polypeptide(L)' 'DDGSGMTVTISKYLTPNGRDIHREGIEPDVESSLSVEELRDLGVDGLGTRKDRQYRVAEGIVLQALAQSGGGDARGL' A
#
# COMPACT_ATOMS: atom_id res chain seq x y z
N ASP A 1 -24.53 30.75 -24.62
CA ASP A 1 -23.79 29.67 -23.93
C ASP A 1 -24.75 28.73 -23.24
N ASP A 2 -24.66 27.44 -23.57
CA ASP A 2 -25.51 26.36 -23.07
C ASP A 2 -24.96 25.70 -21.79
N GLY A 3 -23.87 26.22 -21.25
CA GLY A 3 -23.25 25.75 -20.01
C GLY A 3 -22.59 24.37 -20.11
N SER A 4 -22.39 23.84 -21.31
CA SER A 4 -21.75 22.54 -21.53
C SER A 4 -20.22 22.61 -21.30
N GLY A 5 -19.61 21.47 -20.93
CA GLY A 5 -18.18 21.34 -20.69
C GLY A 5 -17.64 19.95 -21.03
N MET A 6 -16.34 19.84 -21.32
CA MET A 6 -15.67 18.60 -21.69
C MET A 6 -14.49 18.32 -20.76
N THR A 7 -14.43 17.10 -20.22
CA THR A 7 -13.29 16.62 -19.42
C THR A 7 -12.30 15.91 -20.34
N VAL A 8 -11.05 16.36 -20.36
CA VAL A 8 -9.96 15.77 -21.15
C VAL A 8 -8.73 15.49 -20.30
N THR A 9 -8.07 14.35 -20.57
CA THR A 9 -6.79 14.01 -19.95
C THR A 9 -5.65 14.67 -20.74
N ILE A 10 -4.96 15.63 -20.13
CA ILE A 10 -3.88 16.39 -20.79
C ILE A 10 -2.48 15.86 -20.48
N SER A 11 -2.35 14.98 -19.49
CA SER A 11 -1.06 14.52 -19.01
C SER A 11 -1.15 13.13 -18.38
N LYS A 12 0.01 12.48 -18.28
CA LYS A 12 0.18 11.19 -17.61
C LYS A 12 1.05 11.35 -16.38
N TYR A 13 0.81 10.47 -15.41
CA TYR A 13 1.68 10.32 -14.25
C TYR A 13 2.56 9.08 -14.47
N LEU A 14 3.87 9.29 -14.45
CA LEU A 14 4.86 8.23 -14.57
C LEU A 14 5.62 8.08 -13.25
N THR A 15 5.92 6.85 -12.86
CA THR A 15 6.91 6.57 -11.81
C THR A 15 8.33 6.96 -12.28
N PRO A 16 9.32 7.03 -11.37
CA PRO A 16 10.72 7.30 -11.77
C PRO A 16 11.29 6.32 -12.79
N ASN A 17 10.82 5.06 -12.79
CA ASN A 17 11.18 4.06 -13.80
C ASN A 17 10.29 4.09 -15.06
N GLY A 18 9.44 5.12 -15.23
CA GLY A 18 8.65 5.35 -16.44
C GLY A 18 7.34 4.59 -16.54
N ARG A 19 6.88 3.90 -15.49
CA ARG A 19 5.61 3.16 -15.46
C ARG A 19 4.42 4.12 -15.40
N ASP A 20 3.46 3.95 -16.31
CA ASP A 20 2.22 4.72 -16.37
C ASP A 20 1.21 4.22 -15.33
N ILE A 21 1.07 4.96 -14.23
CA ILE A 21 0.23 4.54 -13.10
C ILE A 21 -1.27 4.47 -13.47
N HIS A 22 -1.70 5.20 -14.50
CA HIS A 22 -3.11 5.25 -14.88
C HIS A 22 -3.59 3.91 -15.48
N ARG A 23 -2.68 3.18 -16.14
CA ARG A 23 -2.98 1.89 -16.77
C ARG A 23 -2.55 0.70 -15.92
N GLU A 24 -1.40 0.80 -15.29
CA GLU A 24 -0.74 -0.34 -14.65
C GLU A 24 -0.92 -0.34 -13.13
N GLY A 25 -1.28 0.81 -12.52
CA GLY A 25 -1.31 0.97 -11.08
C GLY A 25 0.09 0.91 -10.44
N ILE A 26 0.11 0.62 -9.14
CA ILE A 26 1.34 0.32 -8.39
C ILE A 26 1.20 -1.09 -7.84
N GLU A 27 2.02 -2.00 -8.35
CA GLU A 27 2.13 -3.36 -7.83
C GLU A 27 2.76 -3.33 -6.43
N PRO A 28 2.14 -3.98 -5.42
CA PRO A 28 2.70 -4.04 -4.08
C PRO A 28 3.88 -5.01 -4.02
N ASP A 29 4.90 -4.69 -3.23
CA ASP A 29 6.02 -5.62 -2.99
C ASP A 29 5.57 -6.89 -2.24
N VAL A 30 4.50 -6.77 -1.44
CA VAL A 30 3.85 -7.89 -0.75
C VAL A 30 2.34 -7.79 -0.92
N GLU A 31 1.75 -8.79 -1.58
CA GLU A 31 0.30 -8.90 -1.72
C GLU A 31 -0.36 -9.33 -0.40
N SER A 32 -1.39 -8.59 0.01
CA SER A 32 -2.28 -8.98 1.11
C SER A 32 -3.72 -8.58 0.75
N SER A 33 -4.36 -9.35 -0.14
CA SER A 33 -5.75 -9.10 -0.51
C SER A 33 -6.71 -9.33 0.66
N LEU A 34 -7.85 -8.64 0.63
CA LEU A 34 -8.98 -8.83 1.51
C LEU A 34 -10.14 -9.41 0.70
N SER A 35 -10.86 -10.38 1.25
CA SER A 35 -12.13 -10.83 0.67
C SER A 35 -13.21 -9.75 0.85
N VAL A 36 -14.31 -9.89 0.11
CA VAL A 36 -15.46 -8.97 0.25
C VAL A 36 -16.07 -9.08 1.65
N GLU A 37 -16.11 -10.27 2.22
CA GLU A 37 -16.57 -10.55 3.57
C GLU A 37 -15.65 -9.90 4.60
N GLU A 38 -14.33 -10.08 4.46
CA GLU A 38 -13.34 -9.44 5.33
C GLU A 38 -13.48 -7.90 5.29
N LEU A 39 -13.69 -7.31 4.10
CA LEU A 39 -13.90 -5.86 3.95
C LEU A 39 -15.17 -5.37 4.64
N ARG A 40 -16.27 -6.15 4.57
CA ARG A 40 -17.54 -5.81 5.22
C ARG A 40 -17.43 -5.89 6.74
N ASP A 41 -16.76 -6.92 7.25
CA ASP A 41 -16.60 -7.15 8.68
C ASP A 41 -15.58 -6.20 9.32
N LEU A 42 -14.62 -5.69 8.53
CA LEU A 42 -13.59 -4.77 9.01
C LEU A 42 -14.19 -3.46 9.51
N GLY A 43 -15.04 -2.82 8.69
CA GLY A 43 -15.59 -1.49 8.97
C GLY A 43 -14.50 -0.40 9.08
N VAL A 44 -14.92 0.86 9.15
CA VAL A 44 -13.97 1.99 9.27
C VAL A 44 -13.18 1.92 10.58
N ASP A 45 -13.83 1.52 11.68
CA ASP A 45 -13.22 1.43 13.01
C ASP A 45 -12.18 0.30 13.12
N GLY A 46 -12.17 -0.65 12.19
CA GLY A 46 -11.22 -1.75 12.15
C GLY A 46 -9.91 -1.42 11.44
N LEU A 47 -9.87 -0.37 10.60
CA LEU A 47 -8.71 0.02 9.80
C LEU A 47 -7.50 0.34 10.69
N GLY A 48 -6.33 -0.18 10.32
CA GLY A 48 -5.10 0.07 11.08
C GLY A 48 -5.06 -0.56 12.49
N THR A 49 -5.99 -1.48 12.79
CA THR A 49 -6.01 -2.24 14.04
C THR A 49 -5.57 -3.69 13.82
N ARG A 50 -5.56 -4.51 14.88
CA ARG A 50 -5.30 -5.95 14.75
C ARG A 50 -6.39 -6.70 13.96
N LYS A 51 -7.58 -6.11 13.75
CA LYS A 51 -8.63 -6.70 12.90
C LYS A 51 -8.30 -6.58 11.42
N ASP A 52 -7.53 -5.55 11.05
CA ASP A 52 -7.07 -5.33 9.69
C ASP A 52 -5.94 -6.31 9.33
N ARG A 53 -6.21 -7.19 8.36
CA ARG A 53 -5.22 -8.16 7.87
C ARG A 53 -4.03 -7.48 7.21
N GLN A 54 -4.25 -6.43 6.41
CA GLN A 54 -3.18 -5.72 5.70
C GLN A 54 -2.26 -5.01 6.69
N TYR A 55 -2.84 -4.38 7.72
CA TYR A 55 -2.07 -3.76 8.80
C TYR A 55 -1.17 -4.77 9.53
N ARG A 56 -1.70 -5.94 9.89
CA ARG A 56 -0.91 -6.99 10.57
C ARG A 56 0.24 -7.51 9.71
N VAL A 57 0.03 -7.68 8.40
CA VAL A 57 1.09 -8.10 7.47
C VAL A 57 2.20 -7.05 7.43
N ALA A 58 1.84 -5.77 7.25
CA ALA A 58 2.81 -4.67 7.21
C ALA A 58 3.61 -4.56 8.52
N GLU A 59 2.93 -4.60 9.68
CA GLU A 59 3.56 -4.57 11.00
C GLU A 59 4.57 -5.72 11.17
N GLY A 60 4.20 -6.94 10.76
CA GLY A 60 5.08 -8.10 10.82
C GLY A 60 6.35 -7.94 9.98
N ILE A 61 6.22 -7.44 8.75
CA ILE A 61 7.35 -7.19 7.84
C ILE A 61 8.31 -6.16 8.45
N VAL A 62 7.77 -5.05 8.98
CA VAL A 62 8.59 -4.00 9.60
C VAL A 62 9.32 -4.54 10.83
N LEU A 63 8.64 -5.27 11.72
CA LEU A 63 9.28 -5.87 12.89
C LEU A 63 10.38 -6.86 12.51
N GLN A 64 10.16 -7.68 11.48
CA GLN A 64 11.16 -8.59 10.95
C GLN A 64 12.37 -7.84 10.38
N ALA A 65 12.16 -6.76 9.63
CA ALA A 65 13.22 -5.94 9.08
C ALA A 65 14.05 -5.26 10.19
N LEU A 66 13.39 -4.74 11.23
CA LEU A 66 14.05 -4.13 12.39
C LEU A 66 14.91 -5.13 13.17
N ALA A 67 14.40 -6.36 13.36
CA ALA A 67 15.15 -7.43 14.02
C ALA A 67 16.41 -7.81 13.22
N GLN A 68 16.35 -7.78 11.89
CA GLN A 68 17.51 -8.05 11.02
C GLN A 68 18.52 -6.89 11.05
N SER A 69 18.06 -5.64 11.12
CA SER A 69 18.96 -4.48 11.23
C SER A 69 19.65 -4.37 12.60
N GLY A 70 19.01 -4.83 13.68
CA GLY A 70 19.56 -4.77 15.04
C GLY A 70 20.59 -5.87 15.38
N GLY A 71 20.84 -6.82 14.48
CA GLY A 71 21.80 -7.93 14.69
C GLY A 71 23.26 -7.62 14.33
N GLY A 72 23.55 -6.39 13.89
CA GLY A 72 24.88 -5.97 13.41
C GLY A 72 25.85 -5.44 14.48
N ASP A 73 25.35 -4.98 15.62
CA ASP A 73 26.13 -4.13 16.54
C ASP A 73 26.68 -4.84 17.79
N ALA A 74 26.81 -6.18 17.75
CA ALA A 74 27.31 -6.98 18.89
C ALA A 74 28.59 -7.79 18.60
N ARG A 75 29.36 -7.45 17.56
CA ARG A 75 30.63 -8.12 17.20
C ARG A 75 31.88 -7.25 17.36
N GLY A 76 31.87 -6.33 18.33
CA GLY A 76 32.99 -5.44 18.59
C GLY A 76 33.16 -5.08 20.05
N LEU A 77 33.27 -6.09 20.93
CA LEU A 77 33.93 -6.00 22.24
C LEU A 77 34.68 -7.30 22.50
#